data_AF-A0A1G8SJD3-F1
#
_entry.id   AF-A0A1G8SJD3-F1
#
_cell.length_a   1.000
_cell.length_b   1.000
_cell.length_c   1.000
_cell.angle_alpha   90.00
_cell.angle_beta   90.00
_cell.angle_gamma   90.00
#
_symmetry.space_group_name_H-M   'P 1'
#
loop_
_entity.id
_entity.type
_entity.pdbx_description
1 polymer ?
#
loop_
_entity_poly.entity_id
_entity_poly.type
_entity_poly.pdbx_seq_one_letter_code
_entity_poly.pdbx_strand_id
1 'polypeptide(L)'
;MTEQESDYPSTPAPARRLASAFLPLVVLAILGLIGWRILDAIQTHSFNSSGSAPDSVQLVEGQTYVLSAQGGVGGLAARGITLTSQCQIVSGGRVQPLTVTPYTADSRTVNAIATFQSPVSGAARLLCTGITPVWVDDSEDAAPDYAGLLLVAAIGFGLAAVVIRLYFGYAAGATDGGDSDLGDGEQVEAAVGVGVADESAGRSDARVDPDGEVPGADSGDVSR
;
A
#
# COMPACT_ATOMS: atom_id res chain seq x y z
N MET A 1 37.61 65.43 2.01
CA MET A 1 37.60 64.11 1.34
C MET A 1 37.03 63.13 2.34
N THR A 2 35.79 62.73 2.12
CA THR A 2 35.07 61.74 2.95
C THR A 2 34.96 60.49 2.10
N GLU A 3 35.66 59.42 2.50
CA GLU A 3 35.55 58.10 1.88
C GLU A 3 34.14 57.57 2.14
N GLN A 4 33.41 57.33 1.06
CA GLN A 4 32.06 56.77 1.09
C GLN A 4 32.23 55.26 1.04
N GLU A 5 32.13 54.62 2.21
CA GLU A 5 32.18 53.18 2.38
C GLU A 5 31.02 52.56 1.58
N SER A 6 31.36 51.92 0.47
CA SER A 6 30.41 51.25 -0.40
C SER A 6 29.91 49.99 0.28
N ASP A 7 28.76 50.13 0.94
CA ASP A 7 27.97 49.03 1.46
C ASP A 7 27.51 48.16 0.28
N TYR A 8 28.28 47.11 -0.03
CA TYR A 8 27.86 46.12 -1.02
C TYR A 8 26.73 45.30 -0.40
N PRO A 9 25.53 45.27 -1.03
CA PRO A 9 24.43 44.47 -0.53
C PRO A 9 24.86 43.01 -0.56
N SER A 10 24.97 42.40 0.62
CA SER A 10 25.23 40.98 0.81
C SER A 10 24.15 40.19 0.06
N THR A 11 24.50 39.64 -1.11
CA THR A 11 23.62 38.77 -1.87
C THR A 11 23.33 37.53 -1.01
N PRO A 12 22.04 37.23 -0.74
CA PRO A 12 21.69 36.13 0.14
C PRO A 12 22.20 34.81 -0.46
N ALA A 13 23.03 34.10 0.32
CA ALA A 13 23.69 32.87 -0.11
C ALA A 13 22.68 31.83 -0.64
N PRO A 14 23.00 31.12 -1.75
CA PRO A 14 22.11 30.17 -2.42
C PRO A 14 21.58 29.05 -1.51
N ALA A 15 22.29 28.74 -0.43
CA ALA A 15 21.88 27.80 0.61
C ALA A 15 20.51 28.14 1.25
N ARG A 16 20.16 29.42 1.38
CA ARG A 16 18.85 29.82 1.97
C ARG A 16 17.67 29.57 1.03
N ARG A 17 17.87 29.52 -0.30
CA ARG A 17 16.80 29.23 -1.27
C ARG A 17 16.46 27.75 -1.37
N LEU A 18 17.42 26.86 -1.08
CA LEU A 18 17.17 25.41 -1.01
C LEU A 18 16.45 25.00 0.28
N ALA A 19 16.76 25.66 1.40
CA ALA A 19 16.15 25.36 2.69
C ALA A 19 14.63 25.65 2.73
N SER A 20 14.16 26.67 2.02
CA SER A 20 12.73 27.04 2.02
C SER A 20 11.84 26.07 1.23
N ALA A 21 12.38 25.35 0.24
CA ALA A 21 11.64 24.36 -0.53
C ALA A 21 11.55 22.99 0.19
N PHE A 22 12.49 22.69 1.09
CA PHE A 22 12.55 21.41 1.79
C PHE A 22 11.54 21.33 2.94
N LEU A 23 11.35 22.43 3.66
CA LEU A 23 10.43 22.50 4.79
C LEU A 23 8.98 22.07 4.46
N PRO A 24 8.31 22.56 3.39
CA PRO A 24 6.95 22.12 3.07
C PRO A 24 6.87 20.64 2.68
N LEU A 25 7.89 20.09 2.03
CA LEU A 25 7.94 18.66 1.69
C LEU A 25 8.07 17.80 2.95
N VAL A 26 8.92 18.20 3.90
CA VAL A 26 9.06 17.51 5.19
C VAL A 26 7.74 17.55 5.98
N VAL A 27 7.08 18.71 6.03
CA VAL A 27 5.78 18.86 6.68
C VAL A 27 4.73 17.96 6.00
N LEU A 28 4.68 17.92 4.67
CA LEU A 28 3.77 17.06 3.93
C LEU A 28 4.05 15.57 4.20
N ALA A 29 5.32 15.17 4.26
CA ALA A 29 5.72 13.80 4.57
C ALA A 29 5.32 13.39 5.99
N ILE A 30 5.51 14.28 6.98
CA ILE A 30 5.09 14.03 8.37
C ILE A 30 3.57 13.94 8.46
N LEU A 31 2.83 14.85 7.82
CA LEU A 31 1.36 14.80 7.78
C LEU A 31 0.86 13.54 7.07
N GLY A 32 1.53 13.12 6.01
CA GLY A 32 1.26 11.85 5.32
C GLY A 32 1.50 10.64 6.22
N LEU A 33 2.58 10.64 7.01
CA LEU A 33 2.90 9.58 7.96
C LEU A 33 1.91 9.53 9.14
N ILE A 34 1.57 10.69 9.72
CA ILE A 34 0.56 10.80 10.79
C ILE A 34 -0.80 10.37 10.25
N GLY A 35 -1.17 10.86 9.06
CA GLY A 35 -2.35 10.43 8.33
C GLY A 35 -2.36 8.91 8.21
N TRP A 36 -1.34 8.32 7.58
CA TRP A 36 -1.20 6.87 7.43
C TRP A 36 -1.39 6.13 8.75
N ARG A 37 -0.78 6.59 9.85
CA ARG A 37 -0.93 5.95 11.18
C ARG A 37 -2.34 6.04 11.74
N ILE A 38 -3.01 7.17 11.60
CA ILE A 38 -4.41 7.32 12.00
C ILE A 38 -5.29 6.41 11.15
N LEU A 39 -4.96 6.31 9.85
CA LEU A 39 -5.73 5.59 8.85
C LEU A 39 -5.58 4.08 9.02
N ASP A 40 -4.38 3.58 9.24
CA ASP A 40 -4.08 2.21 9.64
C ASP A 40 -4.80 1.83 10.94
N ALA A 41 -4.95 2.77 11.88
CA ALA A 41 -5.71 2.55 13.11
C ALA A 41 -7.24 2.54 12.92
N ILE A 42 -7.77 3.11 11.84
CA ILE A 42 -9.22 3.13 11.52
C ILE A 42 -9.59 2.26 10.31
N GLN A 43 -8.62 1.71 9.59
CA GLN A 43 -8.82 0.73 8.53
C GLN A 43 -9.32 -0.55 9.19
N THR A 44 -10.63 -0.66 9.29
CA THR A 44 -11.31 -1.91 9.62
C THR A 44 -11.38 -2.77 8.38
N HIS A 45 -10.21 -3.27 7.93
CA HIS A 45 -10.21 -4.65 7.46
C HIS A 45 -10.73 -5.47 8.63
N SER A 46 -11.66 -6.41 8.39
CA SER A 46 -12.28 -7.12 9.52
C SER A 46 -11.21 -7.71 10.42
N PHE A 47 -10.10 -8.13 9.83
CA PHE A 47 -8.88 -8.48 10.52
C PHE A 47 -8.14 -7.24 11.08
N ASN A 48 -8.38 -6.93 12.36
CA ASN A 48 -7.47 -6.12 13.17
C ASN A 48 -6.56 -7.05 13.98
N SER A 49 -5.27 -7.13 13.62
CA SER A 49 -4.28 -8.00 14.30
C SER A 49 -4.13 -7.75 15.81
N SER A 50 -4.56 -6.58 16.29
CA SER A 50 -4.53 -6.17 17.70
C SER A 50 -5.92 -6.12 18.37
N GLY A 51 -6.99 -6.35 17.60
CA GLY A 51 -8.37 -6.25 18.06
C GLY A 51 -8.98 -7.61 18.40
N SER A 52 -10.05 -7.60 19.19
CA SER A 52 -10.91 -8.78 19.36
C SER A 52 -11.78 -8.98 18.12
N ALA A 53 -12.05 -10.23 17.75
CA ALA A 53 -13.07 -10.52 16.76
C ALA A 53 -14.45 -10.06 17.27
N PRO A 54 -15.31 -9.50 16.41
CA PRO A 54 -16.67 -9.11 16.79
C PRO A 54 -17.50 -10.34 17.17
N ASP A 55 -18.37 -10.19 18.17
CA ASP A 55 -19.24 -11.29 18.64
C ASP A 55 -20.29 -11.69 17.60
N SER A 56 -20.67 -10.77 16.71
CA SER A 56 -21.58 -10.98 15.59
C SER A 56 -21.19 -10.07 14.43
N VAL A 57 -21.49 -10.51 13.21
CA VAL A 57 -21.32 -9.75 11.97
C VAL A 57 -22.65 -9.70 11.21
N GLN A 58 -22.86 -8.67 10.39
CA GLN A 58 -24.01 -8.59 9.50
C GLN A 58 -23.68 -9.22 8.15
N LEU A 59 -24.52 -10.16 7.71
CA LEU A 59 -24.33 -10.90 6.47
C LEU A 59 -25.57 -10.81 5.57
N VAL A 60 -25.39 -11.07 4.28
CA VAL A 60 -26.44 -11.20 3.28
C VAL A 60 -26.41 -12.60 2.69
N GLU A 61 -27.55 -13.26 2.67
CA GLU A 61 -27.69 -14.61 2.13
C GLU A 61 -27.25 -14.67 0.66
N GLY A 62 -26.46 -15.68 0.32
CA GLY A 62 -25.92 -15.89 -1.02
C GLY A 62 -24.67 -15.08 -1.35
N GLN A 63 -24.28 -14.09 -0.53
CA GLN A 63 -23.02 -13.37 -0.71
C GLN A 63 -21.82 -14.21 -0.27
N THR A 64 -20.68 -14.01 -0.94
CA THR A 64 -19.42 -14.67 -0.59
C THR A 64 -18.59 -13.76 0.30
N TYR A 65 -18.19 -14.27 1.45
CA TYR A 65 -17.36 -13.56 2.42
C TYR A 65 -16.02 -14.27 2.61
N VAL A 66 -15.02 -13.53 3.09
CA VAL A 66 -13.70 -14.06 3.41
C VAL A 66 -13.59 -14.25 4.92
N LEU A 67 -13.14 -15.43 5.34
CA LEU A 67 -12.72 -15.69 6.71
C LEU A 67 -11.24 -15.36 6.86
N SER A 68 -10.94 -14.59 7.89
CA SER A 68 -9.58 -14.22 8.25
C SER A 68 -9.26 -14.67 9.67
N ALA A 69 -8.01 -15.07 9.90
CA ALA A 69 -7.47 -15.43 11.21
C ALA A 69 -6.01 -15.02 11.33
N GLN A 70 -5.52 -14.92 12.56
CA GLN A 70 -4.16 -14.45 12.81
C GLN A 70 -3.12 -15.38 12.19
N GLY A 71 -2.27 -14.81 11.33
CA GLY A 71 -1.22 -15.52 10.60
C GLY A 71 -1.71 -16.32 9.40
N GLY A 72 -3.00 -16.21 9.04
CA GLY A 72 -3.57 -16.83 7.85
C GLY A 72 -3.42 -18.35 7.82
N VAL A 73 -3.39 -18.93 6.61
CA VAL A 73 -3.27 -20.38 6.42
C VAL A 73 -1.97 -20.92 7.03
N GLY A 74 -0.86 -20.20 6.86
CA GLY A 74 0.45 -20.59 7.41
C GLY A 74 0.45 -20.65 8.95
N GLY A 75 -0.15 -19.67 9.61
CA GLY A 75 -0.27 -19.62 11.07
C GLY A 75 -1.20 -20.71 11.64
N LEU A 76 -2.17 -21.19 10.86
CA LEU A 76 -3.00 -22.33 11.25
C LEU A 76 -2.27 -23.66 11.04
N ALA A 77 -1.58 -23.81 9.91
CA ALA A 77 -0.76 -24.99 9.64
C ALA A 77 0.33 -25.18 10.70
N ALA A 78 1.01 -24.10 11.12
CA ALA A 78 2.01 -24.12 12.18
C ALA A 78 1.45 -24.58 13.55
N ARG A 79 0.14 -24.43 13.76
CA ARG A 79 -0.58 -24.91 14.96
C ARG A 79 -1.22 -26.29 14.77
N GLY A 80 -1.06 -26.92 13.60
CA GLY A 80 -1.66 -28.21 13.28
C GLY A 80 -3.17 -28.17 13.06
N ILE A 81 -3.73 -27.02 12.69
CA ILE A 81 -5.17 -26.83 12.49
C ILE A 81 -5.52 -26.90 10.99
N THR A 82 -6.55 -27.67 10.63
CA THR A 82 -7.08 -27.81 9.26
C THR A 82 -8.51 -27.29 9.14
N LEU A 83 -8.79 -26.48 8.11
CA LEU A 83 -10.03 -25.69 8.00
C LEU A 83 -11.30 -26.43 7.59
N THR A 84 -11.20 -27.65 7.05
CA THR A 84 -12.18 -28.22 6.11
C THR A 84 -13.56 -28.58 6.70
N SER A 85 -13.80 -28.48 8.01
CA SER A 85 -15.10 -28.86 8.60
C SER A 85 -15.42 -28.22 9.97
N GLN A 86 -14.71 -27.18 10.38
CA GLN A 86 -14.71 -26.75 11.78
C GLN A 86 -15.58 -25.53 12.10
N CYS A 87 -16.22 -24.92 11.10
CA CYS A 87 -16.99 -23.70 11.27
C CYS A 87 -18.50 -23.96 11.29
N GLN A 88 -19.18 -23.32 12.24
CA GLN A 88 -20.63 -23.22 12.33
C GLN A 88 -21.03 -21.75 12.30
N ILE A 89 -22.24 -21.49 11.85
CA ILE A 89 -22.84 -20.17 11.89
C ILE A 89 -24.10 -20.22 12.76
N VAL A 90 -24.23 -19.21 13.62
CA VAL A 90 -25.36 -19.06 14.54
C VAL A 90 -26.11 -17.79 14.17
N SER A 91 -27.37 -17.92 13.77
CA SER A 91 -28.23 -16.78 13.43
C SER A 91 -29.65 -17.05 13.93
N GLY A 92 -30.29 -16.05 14.54
CA GLY A 92 -31.63 -16.18 15.10
C GLY A 92 -31.81 -17.35 16.09
N GLY A 93 -30.74 -17.72 16.82
CA GLY A 93 -30.73 -18.85 17.75
C GLY A 93 -30.61 -20.24 17.11
N ARG A 94 -30.48 -20.33 15.78
CA ARG A 94 -30.25 -21.58 15.04
C ARG A 94 -28.76 -21.75 14.77
N VAL A 95 -28.25 -22.95 15.00
CA VAL A 95 -26.88 -23.34 14.68
C VAL A 95 -26.90 -24.21 13.43
N GLN A 96 -26.08 -23.88 12.44
CA GLN A 96 -25.96 -24.65 11.22
C GLN A 96 -24.49 -24.77 10.79
N PRO A 97 -24.11 -25.88 10.15
CA PRO A 97 -22.75 -26.05 9.63
C PRO A 97 -22.47 -25.00 8.55
N LEU A 98 -21.24 -24.50 8.52
CA LEU A 98 -20.78 -23.57 7.49
C LEU A 98 -19.88 -24.30 6.51
N THR A 99 -20.27 -24.32 5.24
CA THR A 99 -19.39 -24.81 4.18
C THR A 99 -18.37 -23.72 3.84
N VAL A 100 -17.09 -24.04 4.00
CA VAL A 100 -15.98 -23.13 3.72
C VAL A 100 -15.09 -23.70 2.62
N THR A 101 -14.54 -22.81 1.80
CA THR A 101 -13.54 -23.12 0.76
C THR A 101 -12.18 -22.61 1.23
N PRO A 102 -11.29 -23.47 1.71
CA PRO A 102 -9.99 -23.04 2.25
C PRO A 102 -9.10 -22.45 1.17
N TYR A 103 -8.33 -21.43 1.54
CA TYR A 103 -7.20 -20.97 0.73
C TYR A 103 -6.02 -21.94 0.82
N THR A 104 -5.19 -21.94 -0.22
CA THR A 104 -3.91 -22.63 -0.20
C THR A 104 -2.89 -21.81 0.57
N ALA A 105 -1.85 -22.47 1.11
CA ALA A 105 -0.79 -21.81 1.88
C ALA A 105 0.01 -20.75 1.07
N ASP A 106 -0.06 -20.81 -0.26
CA ASP A 106 0.61 -19.87 -1.17
C ASP A 106 -0.21 -18.60 -1.46
N SER A 107 -1.30 -18.36 -0.72
CA SER A 107 -2.08 -17.14 -0.92
C SER A 107 -1.26 -15.90 -0.55
N ARG A 108 -1.30 -14.87 -1.40
CA ARG A 108 -0.67 -13.56 -1.10
C ARG A 108 -1.37 -12.81 0.04
N THR A 109 -2.48 -13.36 0.53
CA THR A 109 -3.28 -12.81 1.62
C THR A 109 -2.72 -13.28 2.95
N VAL A 110 -2.16 -12.35 3.74
CA VAL A 110 -1.43 -12.69 4.98
C VAL A 110 -2.34 -13.31 6.05
N ASN A 111 -3.62 -12.94 6.10
CA ASN A 111 -4.54 -13.33 7.17
C ASN A 111 -5.78 -14.10 6.72
N ALA A 112 -6.05 -14.14 5.42
CA ALA A 112 -7.22 -14.86 4.90
C ALA A 112 -6.98 -16.38 4.97
N ILE A 113 -8.01 -17.13 5.35
CA ILE A 113 -7.93 -18.59 5.56
C ILE A 113 -8.91 -19.37 4.69
N ALA A 114 -10.07 -18.80 4.38
CA ALA A 114 -11.08 -19.41 3.54
C ALA A 114 -12.07 -18.37 3.00
N THR A 115 -12.92 -18.79 2.07
CA THR A 115 -14.17 -18.11 1.77
C THR A 115 -15.37 -18.96 2.13
N PHE A 116 -16.53 -18.35 2.30
CA PHE A 116 -17.81 -19.05 2.43
C PHE A 116 -18.92 -18.24 1.77
N GLN A 117 -19.95 -18.94 1.31
CA GLN A 117 -21.19 -18.29 0.91
C GLN A 117 -22.12 -18.23 2.13
N SER A 118 -22.61 -17.04 2.48
CA SER A 118 -23.47 -16.90 3.65
C SER A 118 -24.82 -17.61 3.41
N PRO A 119 -25.21 -18.54 4.28
CA PRO A 119 -26.49 -19.22 4.19
C PRO A 119 -27.63 -18.46 4.89
N VAL A 120 -27.35 -17.26 5.43
CA VAL A 120 -28.30 -16.45 6.21
C VAL A 120 -28.13 -14.97 5.91
N SER A 121 -29.21 -14.20 6.12
CA SER A 121 -29.17 -12.73 6.15
C SER A 121 -29.34 -12.22 7.58
N GLY A 122 -28.72 -11.09 7.89
CA GLY A 122 -28.77 -10.44 9.20
C GLY A 122 -27.60 -10.81 10.12
N ALA A 123 -27.78 -10.53 11.41
CA ALA A 123 -26.73 -10.73 12.41
C ALA A 123 -26.44 -12.21 12.61
N ALA A 124 -25.18 -12.59 12.46
CA ALA A 124 -24.71 -13.96 12.61
C ALA A 124 -23.40 -14.01 13.39
N ARG A 125 -23.22 -15.08 14.17
CA ARG A 125 -21.98 -15.39 14.89
C ARG A 125 -21.33 -16.61 14.27
N LEU A 126 -20.03 -16.52 14.03
CA LEU A 126 -19.23 -17.65 13.53
C LEU A 126 -18.52 -18.35 14.67
N LEU A 127 -18.62 -19.67 14.67
CA LEU A 127 -17.98 -20.54 15.65
C LEU A 127 -17.07 -21.50 14.91
N CYS A 128 -15.78 -21.18 14.83
CA CYS A 128 -14.78 -22.06 14.24
C CYS A 128 -13.96 -22.71 15.35
N THR A 129 -14.15 -24.02 15.55
CA THR A 129 -13.49 -24.75 16.64
C THR A 129 -11.98 -24.77 16.41
N GLY A 130 -11.18 -24.40 17.42
CA GLY A 130 -9.71 -24.34 17.31
C GLY A 130 -9.17 -23.12 16.57
N ILE A 131 -10.02 -22.36 15.87
CA ILE A 131 -9.65 -21.15 15.14
C ILE A 131 -10.31 -19.98 15.88
N THR A 132 -9.58 -19.39 16.83
CA THR A 132 -10.02 -18.17 17.53
C THR A 132 -8.84 -17.23 17.71
N PRO A 133 -9.03 -15.92 17.54
CA PRO A 133 -10.18 -15.22 16.92
C PRO A 133 -10.35 -15.47 15.40
N VAL A 134 -11.57 -15.27 14.88
CA VAL A 134 -11.92 -15.31 13.44
C VAL A 134 -12.70 -14.06 13.08
N TRP A 135 -12.34 -13.46 11.94
CA TRP A 135 -12.97 -12.26 11.40
C TRP A 135 -13.59 -12.54 10.03
N VAL A 136 -14.56 -11.72 9.63
CA VAL A 136 -15.24 -11.81 8.33
C VAL A 136 -15.00 -10.53 7.56
N ASP A 137 -14.18 -10.60 6.51
CA ASP A 137 -13.92 -9.41 5.70
C ASP A 137 -15.17 -9.05 4.88
N ASP A 138 -15.35 -7.75 4.69
CA ASP A 138 -16.45 -7.14 3.93
C ASP A 138 -17.86 -7.50 4.43
N SER A 139 -18.03 -7.74 5.74
CA SER A 139 -19.37 -7.83 6.33
C SER A 139 -20.13 -6.51 6.19
N GLU A 140 -21.47 -6.55 6.22
CA GLU A 140 -22.30 -5.34 5.99
C GLU A 140 -22.19 -4.30 7.11
N ASP A 141 -21.69 -4.72 8.27
CA ASP A 141 -21.36 -3.88 9.42
C ASP A 141 -19.89 -3.51 9.50
N ALA A 142 -19.07 -3.91 8.52
CA ALA A 142 -17.71 -3.42 8.40
C ALA A 142 -17.72 -1.90 8.22
N ALA A 143 -16.87 -1.21 8.99
CA ALA A 143 -16.73 0.22 8.81
C ALA A 143 -16.12 0.53 7.43
N PRO A 144 -16.44 1.69 6.83
CA PRO A 144 -16.02 2.01 5.47
C PRO A 144 -14.49 1.96 5.31
N ASP A 145 -14.02 1.34 4.22
CA ASP A 145 -12.61 1.38 3.87
C ASP A 145 -12.26 2.75 3.26
N TYR A 146 -11.60 3.58 4.07
CA TYR A 146 -11.12 4.89 3.63
C TYR A 146 -9.82 4.81 2.81
N ALA A 147 -9.14 3.67 2.71
CA ALA A 147 -7.88 3.53 1.97
C ALA A 147 -7.99 4.05 0.54
N GLY A 148 -9.10 3.74 -0.15
CA GLY A 148 -9.37 4.24 -1.49
C GLY A 148 -9.49 5.77 -1.54
N LEU A 149 -10.23 6.37 -0.59
CA LEU A 149 -10.38 7.83 -0.50
C LEU A 149 -9.03 8.52 -0.27
N LEU A 150 -8.18 7.92 0.55
CA LEU A 150 -6.88 8.47 0.91
C LEU A 150 -5.88 8.39 -0.22
N LEU A 151 -5.89 7.29 -0.97
CA LEU A 151 -5.11 7.17 -2.19
C LEU A 151 -5.47 8.29 -3.17
N VAL A 152 -6.77 8.54 -3.37
CA VAL A 152 -7.24 9.65 -4.22
C VAL A 152 -6.79 11.00 -3.69
N ALA A 153 -6.91 11.23 -2.38
CA ALA A 153 -6.45 12.48 -1.75
C ALA A 153 -4.94 12.67 -1.92
N ALA A 154 -4.13 11.63 -1.71
CA ALA A 154 -2.68 11.67 -1.87
C ALA A 154 -2.27 12.02 -3.31
N ILE A 155 -2.94 11.41 -4.30
CA ILE A 155 -2.74 11.75 -5.72
C ILE A 155 -3.10 13.22 -5.98
N GLY A 156 -4.23 13.69 -5.45
CA GLY A 156 -4.67 15.08 -5.58
C GLY A 156 -3.65 16.08 -5.01
N PHE A 157 -3.14 15.83 -3.80
CA PHE A 157 -2.11 16.66 -3.19
C PHE A 157 -0.78 16.62 -3.96
N GLY A 158 -0.37 15.43 -4.43
CA GLY A 158 0.83 15.28 -5.25
C GLY A 158 0.76 16.10 -6.55
N LEU A 159 -0.37 16.03 -7.26
CA LEU A 159 -0.59 16.81 -8.48
C LEU A 159 -0.63 18.32 -8.20
N ALA A 160 -1.31 18.75 -7.13
CA ALA A 160 -1.35 20.17 -6.75
C ALA A 160 0.05 20.71 -6.44
N ALA A 161 0.89 19.93 -5.74
CA ALA A 161 2.27 20.31 -5.44
C ALA A 161 3.10 20.48 -6.71
N VAL A 162 2.96 19.58 -7.70
CA VAL A 162 3.63 19.70 -9.01
C VAL A 162 3.18 20.95 -9.75
N VAL A 163 1.87 21.23 -9.81
CA VAL A 163 1.32 22.42 -10.48
C VAL A 163 1.82 23.71 -9.84
N ILE A 164 1.79 23.79 -8.49
CA ILE A 164 2.32 24.93 -7.74
C ILE A 164 3.81 25.12 -8.05
N ARG A 165 4.60 24.04 -8.05
CA ARG A 165 6.03 24.10 -8.34
C ARG A 165 6.30 24.60 -9.76
N LEU A 166 5.54 24.13 -10.75
CA LEU A 166 5.66 24.61 -12.13
C LEU A 166 5.28 26.09 -12.22
N TYR A 167 4.14 26.48 -11.66
CA TYR A 167 3.65 27.87 -11.70
C TYR A 167 4.64 28.87 -11.09
N PHE A 168 5.10 28.62 -9.87
CA PHE A 168 6.06 29.51 -9.19
C PHE A 168 7.50 29.34 -9.69
N GLY A 169 7.88 28.17 -10.16
CA GLY A 169 9.19 27.92 -10.78
C GLY A 169 9.37 28.68 -12.09
N TYR A 170 8.33 28.72 -12.93
CA TYR A 170 8.33 29.52 -14.16
C TYR A 170 8.38 31.03 -13.85
N ALA A 171 7.64 31.51 -12.85
CA ALA A 171 7.64 32.93 -12.48
C ALA A 171 9.01 33.40 -11.96
N ALA A 172 9.74 32.54 -11.23
CA ALA A 172 11.06 32.86 -10.72
C ALA A 172 12.16 32.85 -11.81
N GLY A 173 12.00 32.05 -12.88
CA GLY A 173 12.95 32.03 -14.01
C GLY A 173 12.80 33.21 -14.98
N ALA A 174 11.63 33.85 -15.02
CA ALA A 174 11.36 34.97 -15.93
C ALA A 174 11.95 36.32 -15.47
N THR A 175 12.44 36.41 -14.22
CA THR A 175 12.91 37.68 -13.62
C THR A 175 14.42 37.90 -13.70
N ASP A 176 15.22 36.91 -14.14
CA ASP A 176 16.69 37.01 -14.28
C ASP A 176 17.17 37.30 -15.71
N GLY A 177 16.25 37.54 -16.67
CA GLY A 177 16.59 37.81 -18.08
C GLY A 177 16.72 39.30 -18.44
N GLY A 178 16.83 40.20 -17.46
CA GLY A 178 16.65 41.65 -17.66
C GLY A 178 17.92 42.49 -17.89
N ASP A 179 19.12 41.98 -17.61
CA ASP A 179 20.39 42.71 -17.79
C ASP A 179 21.34 41.92 -18.69
N SER A 180 20.93 41.65 -19.93
CA SER A 180 21.89 41.52 -21.01
C SER A 180 22.32 42.93 -21.42
N ASP A 181 23.22 43.51 -20.64
CA ASP A 181 24.04 44.62 -21.09
C ASP A 181 24.76 44.17 -22.35
N LEU A 182 24.56 44.92 -23.43
CA LEU A 182 25.13 44.71 -24.75
C LEU A 182 26.62 45.08 -24.70
N GLY A 183 27.40 44.26 -23.99
CA GLY A 183 28.85 44.26 -24.01
C GLY A 183 29.34 43.27 -25.05
N ASP A 184 29.71 43.78 -26.21
CA ASP A 184 30.25 43.05 -27.36
C ASP A 184 31.29 41.97 -26.98
N GLY A 185 31.06 40.76 -27.48
CA GLY A 185 32.12 39.90 -28.00
C GLY A 185 32.80 38.93 -27.03
N GLU A 186 32.17 37.79 -26.75
CA GLU A 186 32.87 36.50 -26.87
C GLU A 186 31.84 35.36 -26.95
N GLN A 187 31.68 34.79 -28.15
CA GLN A 187 30.95 33.53 -28.32
C GLN A 187 31.78 32.42 -27.69
N VAL A 188 31.42 32.01 -26.47
CA VAL A 188 31.89 30.73 -25.93
C VAL A 188 30.72 29.75 -26.01
N GLU A 189 30.84 28.79 -26.93
CA GLU A 189 29.95 27.64 -27.06
C GLU A 189 29.84 26.92 -25.70
N ALA A 190 28.77 27.21 -24.95
CA ALA A 190 28.39 26.40 -23.81
C ALA A 190 27.67 25.15 -24.34
N ALA A 191 28.45 24.12 -24.59
CA ALA A 191 27.99 22.76 -24.87
C ALA A 191 26.94 22.35 -23.84
N VAL A 192 25.70 22.21 -24.32
CA VAL A 192 24.61 21.59 -23.57
C VAL A 192 24.90 20.09 -23.50
N GLY A 193 25.66 19.70 -22.49
CA GLY A 193 25.81 18.32 -22.08
C GLY A 193 24.52 17.85 -21.39
N VAL A 194 23.53 17.42 -22.17
CA VAL A 194 22.45 16.57 -21.64
C VAL A 194 23.10 15.26 -21.23
N GLY A 195 23.44 15.14 -19.95
CA GLY A 195 23.77 13.88 -19.32
C GLY A 195 22.53 13.00 -19.30
N VAL A 196 22.28 12.31 -20.41
CA VAL A 196 21.43 11.12 -20.44
C VAL A 196 22.17 10.10 -19.57
N ALA A 197 21.70 9.91 -18.35
CA ALA A 197 22.08 8.74 -17.57
C ALA A 197 21.54 7.52 -18.34
N ASP A 198 22.41 6.92 -19.14
CA ASP A 198 22.21 5.64 -19.77
C ASP A 198 22.15 4.59 -18.63
N GLU A 199 20.93 4.31 -18.18
CA GLU A 199 20.64 3.24 -17.24
C GLU A 199 20.94 1.92 -17.94
N SER A 200 22.20 1.52 -17.84
CA SER A 200 22.75 0.35 -18.48
C SER A 200 22.04 -0.87 -17.93
N ALA A 201 21.28 -1.50 -18.82
CA ALA A 201 20.66 -2.80 -18.70
C ALA A 201 21.51 -3.81 -17.90
N GLY A 202 21.18 -4.00 -16.63
CA GLY A 202 21.54 -5.19 -15.85
C GLY A 202 20.63 -6.36 -16.22
N ARG A 203 20.63 -6.77 -17.49
CA ARG A 203 19.93 -7.96 -17.97
C ARG A 203 20.68 -9.18 -17.45
N SER A 204 20.26 -9.67 -16.28
CA SER A 204 20.68 -10.96 -15.77
C SER A 204 19.94 -12.04 -16.57
N ASP A 205 20.58 -12.53 -17.62
CA ASP A 205 20.17 -13.75 -18.32
C ASP A 205 20.30 -14.93 -17.34
N ALA A 206 19.21 -15.21 -16.63
CA ALA A 206 19.00 -16.50 -15.99
C ALA A 206 18.79 -17.52 -17.10
N ARG A 207 19.87 -18.24 -17.41
CA ARG A 207 19.89 -19.43 -18.26
C ARG A 207 18.96 -20.47 -17.65
N VAL A 208 17.77 -20.61 -18.24
CA VAL A 208 16.85 -21.73 -17.94
C VAL A 208 17.39 -22.93 -18.70
N ASP A 209 17.86 -23.93 -17.95
CA ASP A 209 18.20 -25.27 -18.43
C ASP A 209 16.88 -26.04 -18.67
N PRO A 210 16.55 -26.47 -19.90
CA PRO A 210 15.28 -27.16 -20.18
C PRO A 210 15.28 -28.66 -19.90
N ASP A 211 16.39 -29.28 -19.47
CA ASP A 211 16.51 -30.75 -19.42
C ASP A 211 16.58 -31.33 -17.99
N GLY A 212 15.77 -30.78 -17.08
CA GLY A 212 15.56 -31.34 -15.74
C GLY A 212 14.60 -32.53 -15.76
N GLU A 213 15.12 -33.69 -16.14
CA GLU A 213 14.50 -35.01 -16.05
C GLU A 213 13.90 -35.25 -14.65
N VAL A 214 12.56 -35.33 -14.54
CA VAL A 214 11.90 -35.77 -13.30
C VAL A 214 11.64 -37.28 -13.40
N PRO A 215 12.25 -38.11 -12.55
CA PRO A 215 12.08 -39.55 -12.56
C PRO A 215 10.65 -39.94 -12.16
N GLY A 216 10.12 -40.93 -12.89
CA GLY A 216 8.77 -41.45 -12.71
C GLY A 216 8.46 -41.91 -11.29
N ALA A 217 7.33 -41.44 -10.77
CA ALA A 217 6.68 -42.03 -9.60
C ALA A 217 5.61 -43.02 -10.07
N ASP A 218 6.06 -44.26 -10.13
CA ASP A 218 5.37 -45.52 -9.89
C ASP A 218 3.88 -45.43 -9.48
N SER A 219 3.01 -45.82 -10.41
CA SER A 219 1.60 -46.08 -10.17
C SER A 219 1.45 -47.44 -9.47
N GLY A 220 1.56 -47.40 -8.13
CA GLY A 220 1.25 -48.52 -7.26
C GLY A 220 -0.25 -48.81 -7.20
N ASP A 221 -0.64 -49.82 -7.96
CA ASP A 221 -1.88 -50.58 -7.89
C ASP A 221 -2.09 -51.17 -6.49
N VAL A 222 -3.19 -50.81 -5.81
CA VAL A 222 -3.67 -51.55 -4.63
C VAL A 222 -5.14 -51.85 -4.80
N SER A 223 -5.38 -53.00 -5.41
CA SER A 223 -6.59 -53.80 -5.28
C SER A 223 -6.79 -54.25 -3.83
N ARG A 224 -7.93 -53.90 -3.21
CA ARG A 224 -8.88 -54.80 -2.50
C ARG A 224 -9.87 -54.04 -1.62
#